data_AF-A0A7S2SU50-F1
#
_entry.id   AF-A0A7S2SU50-F1
#
_cell.length_a   1.000
_cell.length_b   1.000
_cell.length_c   1.000
_cell.angle_alpha   90.00
_cell.angle_beta   90.00
_cell.angle_gamma   90.00
#
_symmetry.space_group_name_H-M   'P 1'
#
loop_
_entity.id
_entity.type
_entity.pdbx_description
1 polymer ?
#
loop_
_entity_poly.entity_id
_entity_poly.type
_entity_poly.pdbx_seq_one_letter_code
_entity_poly.pdbx_strand_id
1 'polypeptide(L)'
;MDYRAAIRLVRHETSLGYLQAVTQAAPQTRGRMLLLMNNDVQVRGHCLASMLYTFRTHAGVGLVAPLFSDQNHTILEAGGLILNDGKGWSYGRGVQLLPVDGVAADDGGGSAG
;
A
#
# COMPACT_ATOMS: atom_id res chain seq x y z
N MET A 1 -21.89 3.08 -12.18
CA MET A 1 -20.61 2.90 -12.89
C MET A 1 -20.34 1.40 -12.95
N ASP A 2 -20.21 0.83 -14.14
CA ASP A 2 -19.79 -0.57 -14.28
C ASP A 2 -18.26 -0.64 -14.13
N TYR A 3 -17.79 -1.08 -12.96
CA TYR A 3 -16.37 -1.18 -12.65
C TYR A 3 -15.62 -2.15 -13.57
N ARG A 4 -16.32 -3.10 -14.21
CA ARG A 4 -15.69 -4.06 -15.13
C ARG A 4 -15.08 -3.37 -16.34
N ALA A 5 -15.68 -2.27 -16.81
CA ALA A 5 -15.14 -1.47 -17.91
C ALA A 5 -13.82 -0.77 -17.56
N ALA A 6 -13.49 -0.64 -16.27
CA ALA A 6 -12.24 -0.04 -15.79
C ALA A 6 -11.13 -1.06 -15.50
N ILE A 7 -11.41 -2.36 -15.60
CA ILE A 7 -10.46 -3.44 -15.27
C ILE A 7 -9.95 -4.08 -16.56
N ARG A 8 -8.62 -4.12 -16.72
CA ARG A 8 -7.95 -4.88 -17.78
C ARG A 8 -7.12 -5.99 -17.15
N LEU A 9 -7.48 -7.24 -17.46
CA LEU A 9 -6.67 -8.40 -17.08
C LEU A 9 -5.54 -8.60 -18.09
N VAL A 10 -4.30 -8.60 -17.60
CA VAL A 10 -3.12 -9.03 -18.37
C VAL A 10 -2.67 -10.36 -17.77
N ARG A 11 -2.64 -11.41 -18.60
CA ARG A 11 -2.27 -12.77 -18.19
C ARG A 11 -0.99 -13.18 -18.91
N HIS A 12 -0.02 -13.67 -18.15
CA HIS A 12 1.19 -14.29 -18.69
C HIS A 12 1.02 -15.81 -18.77
N GLU A 13 1.67 -16.45 -19.75
CA GLU A 13 1.65 -17.91 -19.91
C GLU A 13 2.45 -18.61 -18.80
N THR A 14 3.45 -17.94 -18.25
CA THR A 14 4.30 -18.42 -17.16
C THR A 14 4.36 -17.41 -16.01
N SER A 15 4.74 -17.87 -14.82
CA SER A 15 4.95 -16.99 -13.67
C SER A 15 6.25 -16.19 -13.84
N LEU A 16 6.12 -14.87 -13.99
CA LEU A 16 7.26 -13.96 -14.17
C LEU A 16 7.76 -13.35 -12.84
N GLY A 17 7.02 -13.53 -11.75
CA GLY A 17 7.25 -12.79 -10.52
C GLY A 17 6.87 -11.29 -10.62
N TYR A 18 6.88 -10.61 -9.48
CA TYR A 18 6.30 -9.26 -9.35
C TYR A 18 6.98 -8.20 -10.21
N LEU A 19 8.31 -8.09 -10.12
CA LEU A 19 9.06 -7.02 -10.79
C LEU A 19 8.92 -7.09 -12.32
N GLN A 20 9.05 -8.30 -12.89
CA GLN A 20 8.93 -8.49 -14.34
C GLN A 20 7.50 -8.23 -14.82
N ALA A 21 6.49 -8.70 -14.07
CA ALA A 21 5.08 -8.44 -14.39
C ALA A 21 4.78 -6.92 -14.38
N VAL A 22 5.23 -6.18 -13.36
CA VAL A 22 5.09 -4.73 -13.29
C VAL A 22 5.81 -4.04 -14.45
N THR A 23 7.04 -4.45 -14.75
CA THR A 23 7.84 -3.88 -15.85
C THR A 23 7.15 -4.03 -17.21
N GLN A 24 6.53 -5.19 -17.47
CA GLN A 24 5.76 -5.40 -18.72
C GLN A 24 4.43 -4.65 -18.75
N ALA A 25 3.80 -4.45 -17.59
CA ALA A 25 2.50 -3.78 -17.50
C ALA A 25 2.61 -2.25 -17.53
N ALA A 26 3.66 -1.67 -16.95
CA ALA A 26 3.80 -0.22 -16.77
C ALA A 26 3.61 0.61 -18.07
N PRO A 27 4.21 0.25 -19.22
CA PRO A 27 4.02 0.98 -20.47
C PRO A 27 2.59 0.95 -21.03
N GLN A 28 1.76 0.00 -20.56
CA GLN A 28 0.39 -0.20 -21.04
C GLN A 28 -0.65 0.60 -20.25
N THR A 29 -0.21 1.26 -19.17
CA THR A 29 -1.07 2.07 -18.30
C THR A 29 -1.32 3.45 -18.91
N ARG A 30 -2.45 4.06 -18.53
CA ARG A 30 -2.89 5.37 -19.05
C ARG A 30 -2.88 6.47 -17.98
N GLY A 31 -2.56 6.11 -16.74
CA GLY A 31 -2.55 7.02 -15.62
C GLY A 31 -1.32 7.93 -15.62
N ARG A 32 -1.44 9.10 -15.03
CA ARG A 32 -0.28 9.99 -14.76
C ARG A 32 0.61 9.47 -13.62
N MET A 33 0.09 8.54 -12.84
CA MET A 33 0.75 7.91 -11.70
C MET A 33 0.48 6.41 -11.74
N LEU A 34 1.44 5.64 -11.24
CA LEU A 34 1.33 4.19 -11.06
C LEU A 34 1.15 3.88 -9.58
N LEU A 35 0.03 3.24 -9.25
CA LEU A 35 -0.16 2.61 -7.95
C LEU A 35 0.10 1.12 -8.11
N LEU A 36 1.16 0.65 -7.46
CA LEU A 36 1.47 -0.78 -7.40
C LEU A 36 0.93 -1.33 -6.09
N MET A 37 0.12 -2.39 -6.17
CA MET A 37 -0.58 -2.94 -5.02
C MET A 37 -0.73 -4.44 -5.20
N ASN A 38 -0.49 -5.20 -4.12
CA ASN A 38 -0.80 -6.61 -4.08
C ASN A 38 -2.31 -6.82 -3.96
N ASN A 39 -2.78 -8.00 -4.36
CA ASN A 39 -4.20 -8.36 -4.38
C ASN A 39 -4.82 -8.60 -3.00
N ASP A 40 -4.01 -8.65 -1.95
CA ASP A 40 -4.38 -8.92 -0.54
C ASP A 40 -4.30 -7.66 0.35
N VAL A 41 -4.15 -6.48 -0.24
CA VAL A 41 -4.08 -5.21 0.49
C VAL A 41 -5.48 -4.64 0.74
N GLN A 42 -5.75 -4.28 1.99
CA GLN A 42 -6.94 -3.51 2.36
C GLN A 42 -6.59 -2.02 2.46
N VAL A 43 -7.14 -1.20 1.56
CA VAL A 43 -6.93 0.26 1.57
C VAL A 43 -7.80 0.89 2.65
N ARG A 44 -7.18 1.54 3.64
CA ARG A 44 -7.90 2.30 4.68
C ARG A 44 -8.27 3.69 4.19
N GLY A 45 -9.23 4.31 4.88
CA GLY A 45 -9.73 5.65 4.58
C GLY A 45 -8.59 6.66 4.41
N HIS A 46 -8.74 7.54 3.42
CA HIS A 46 -7.78 8.61 3.07
C HIS A 46 -6.40 8.17 2.58
N CYS A 47 -6.04 6.88 2.58
CA CYS A 47 -4.71 6.40 2.19
C CYS A 47 -4.24 6.97 0.84
N LEU A 48 -5.02 6.77 -0.23
CA LEU A 48 -4.68 7.29 -1.56
C LEU A 48 -4.62 8.83 -1.60
N ALA A 49 -5.59 9.50 -0.95
CA ALA A 49 -5.64 10.95 -0.92
C ALA A 49 -4.40 11.56 -0.23
N SER A 50 -3.93 10.93 0.86
CA SER A 50 -2.72 11.33 1.59
C SER A 50 -1.47 11.13 0.74
N MET A 51 -1.34 10.00 0.01
CA MET A 51 -0.20 9.78 -0.89
C MET A 51 -0.16 10.84 -2.00
N LEU A 52 -1.31 11.14 -2.61
CA LEU A 52 -1.41 12.18 -3.65
C LEU A 52 -1.13 13.58 -3.09
N TYR A 53 -1.49 13.84 -1.82
CA TYR A 53 -1.16 15.09 -1.15
C TYR A 53 0.36 15.28 -1.00
N THR A 54 1.11 14.23 -0.69
CA THR A 54 2.58 14.30 -0.60
C THR A 54 3.22 14.74 -1.90
N PHE A 55 2.81 14.17 -3.04
CA PHE A 55 3.30 14.57 -4.36
C PHE A 55 2.98 16.03 -4.72
N ARG A 56 1.83 16.55 -4.26
CA ARG A 56 1.44 17.96 -4.51
C ARG A 56 2.21 18.94 -3.64
N THR A 57 2.61 18.53 -2.45
CA THR A 57 3.25 19.42 -1.46
C THR A 57 4.76 19.41 -1.53
N HIS A 58 5.37 18.31 -1.98
CA HIS A 58 6.82 18.15 -2.00
C HIS A 58 7.31 17.90 -3.43
N ALA A 59 7.81 18.94 -4.09
CA ALA A 59 8.22 18.88 -5.50
C ALA A 59 9.37 17.88 -5.80
N GLY A 60 10.14 17.47 -4.79
CA GLY A 60 11.26 16.52 -4.93
C GLY A 60 10.89 15.05 -4.73
N VAL A 61 9.61 14.71 -4.49
CA VAL A 61 9.20 13.34 -4.20
C VAL A 61 8.95 12.55 -5.49
N GLY A 62 9.76 11.52 -5.74
CA GLY A 62 9.60 10.61 -6.87
C GLY A 62 8.73 9.38 -6.59
N LEU A 63 8.60 8.98 -5.32
CA LEU A 63 7.83 7.80 -4.89
C LEU A 63 7.26 8.03 -3.48
N VAL A 64 6.05 7.56 -3.25
CA VAL A 64 5.40 7.53 -1.93
C VAL A 64 4.88 6.11 -1.68
N ALA A 65 5.14 5.60 -0.48
CA ALA A 65 4.54 4.36 0.01
C ALA A 65 3.69 4.68 1.25
N PRO A 66 2.56 3.99 1.45
CA PRO A 66 1.78 4.15 2.67
C PRO A 66 2.47 3.42 3.83
N LEU A 67 2.03 3.74 5.06
CA LEU A 67 2.28 2.87 6.20
C LEU A 67 1.52 1.55 6.00
N PHE A 68 2.20 0.43 6.17
CA PHE A 68 1.61 -0.90 6.19
C PHE A 68 1.54 -1.44 7.62
N SER A 69 0.35 -1.91 8.00
CA SER A 69 0.12 -2.62 9.26
C SER A 69 -0.56 -3.97 8.99
N ASP A 70 -0.44 -4.88 9.94
CA ASP A 70 -1.27 -6.09 9.94
C ASP A 70 -2.72 -5.78 10.40
N GLN A 71 -3.53 -6.84 10.47
CA GLN A 71 -4.93 -6.77 10.93
C GLN A 71 -5.06 -6.38 12.40
N ASN A 72 -4.01 -6.60 13.20
CA ASN A 72 -3.94 -6.23 14.62
C ASN A 72 -3.40 -4.80 14.80
N HIS A 73 -3.28 -4.03 13.72
CA HIS A 73 -2.75 -2.67 13.72
C HIS A 73 -1.29 -2.55 14.20
N THR A 74 -0.51 -3.63 14.09
CA THR A 74 0.94 -3.57 14.31
C THR A 74 1.64 -3.16 13.02
N ILE A 75 2.55 -2.19 13.10
CA ILE A 75 3.28 -1.67 11.93
C ILE A 75 4.23 -2.75 11.39
N LEU A 76 4.09 -3.02 10.09
CA LEU A 76 5.01 -3.84 9.30
C LEU A 76 6.04 -2.97 8.58
N GLU A 77 5.63 -1.84 8.03
CA GLU A 77 6.51 -0.89 7.34
C GLU A 77 5.97 0.54 7.42
N ALA A 78 6.78 1.48 7.91
CA ALA A 78 6.46 2.91 7.90
C ALA A 78 7.59 3.74 7.26
N GLY A 79 8.42 3.08 6.44
CA GLY A 79 9.66 3.62 5.88
C GLY A 79 10.91 3.15 6.62
N GLY A 80 12.05 3.70 6.20
CA GLY A 80 13.36 3.35 6.74
C GLY A 80 14.23 4.58 6.96
N LEU A 81 15.06 4.51 8.00
CA LEU A 81 16.13 5.48 8.25
C LEU A 81 17.46 4.87 7.83
N ILE A 82 18.29 5.65 7.13
CA ILE A 82 19.71 5.33 6.93
C ILE A 82 20.50 6.18 7.91
N LEU A 83 21.20 5.52 8.82
CA LEU A 83 22.00 6.17 9.86
C LEU A 83 23.36 6.59 9.30
N ASN A 84 24.06 7.46 10.03
CA ASN A 84 25.37 7.99 9.60
C ASN A 84 26.45 6.90 9.46
N ASP A 85 26.27 5.74 10.10
CA ASP A 85 27.13 4.57 9.99
C ASP A 85 26.71 3.61 8.85
N GLY A 86 25.75 4.02 8.01
CA GLY A 86 25.25 3.26 6.87
C GLY A 86 24.24 2.17 7.24
N LYS A 87 23.91 1.98 8.51
CA LYS A 87 22.90 1.00 8.90
C LYS A 87 21.49 1.46 8.51
N GLY A 88 20.70 0.53 8.02
CA GLY A 88 19.27 0.71 7.79
C GLY A 88 18.47 0.35 9.04
N TRP A 89 17.48 1.15 9.37
CA TRP A 89 16.52 0.89 10.44
C TRP A 89 15.09 0.97 9.92
N SER A 90 14.27 -0.06 10.17
CA SER A 90 12.84 -0.04 9.85
C SER A 90 12.09 0.81 10.85
N TYR A 91 11.71 2.02 10.46
CA TYR A 91 11.06 2.95 11.36
C TYR A 91 9.70 2.41 11.82
N GLY A 92 9.47 2.38 13.13
CA GLY A 92 8.18 2.00 13.73
C GLY A 92 7.79 0.53 13.62
N ARG A 93 8.62 -0.36 13.04
CA ARG A 93 8.30 -1.79 12.93
C ARG A 93 7.99 -2.39 14.31
N GLY A 94 6.87 -3.10 14.42
CA GLY A 94 6.43 -3.72 15.67
C GLY A 94 5.73 -2.76 16.64
N VAL A 95 5.59 -1.48 16.30
CA VAL A 95 4.81 -0.53 17.10
C VAL A 95 3.32 -0.73 16.82
N GLN A 96 2.53 -0.69 17.89
CA GLN A 96 1.07 -0.71 17.84
C GLN A 96 0.56 0.65 17.40
N LEU A 97 -0.19 0.72 16.30
CA LEU A 97 -0.95 1.92 15.96
C LEU A 97 -2.08 2.10 16.97
N LEU A 98 -2.28 3.35 17.38
CA LEU A 98 -3.52 3.72 18.06
C LEU A 98 -4.70 3.50 17.11
N PRO A 99 -5.88 3.17 17.64
CA PRO A 99 -7.11 3.19 16.87
C PRO A 99 -7.22 4.55 16.17
N VAL A 100 -7.30 4.54 14.85
CA VAL A 100 -7.63 5.73 14.08
C VAL A 100 -9.15 5.77 13.96
N ASP A 101 -9.76 6.81 14.53
CA ASP A 101 -11.22 6.98 14.57
C ASP A 101 -11.86 6.77 13.18
N GLY A 102 -12.88 5.91 13.12
CA GLY A 102 -13.72 5.71 11.92
C GLY A 102 -13.73 4.31 11.31
N VAL A 103 -13.00 3.34 11.87
CA VAL A 103 -13.26 1.92 11.60
C VAL A 103 -13.60 1.31 12.94
N ALA A 104 -14.89 1.06 13.17
CA ALA A 104 -15.29 0.16 14.24
C ALA A 104 -14.43 -1.10 14.11
N ALA A 105 -13.78 -1.51 15.19
CA ALA A 105 -13.29 -2.87 15.28
C ALA A 105 -14.45 -3.74 14.82
N ASP A 106 -14.25 -4.56 13.80
CA ASP A 106 -15.13 -5.68 13.54
C ASP A 106 -14.99 -6.56 14.79
N ASP A 107 -15.84 -6.28 15.77
CA ASP A 107 -16.04 -7.10 16.93
C ASP A 107 -16.70 -8.35 16.41
N GLY A 108 -15.86 -9.30 16.00
CA GLY A 108 -16.22 -10.67 15.68
C GLY A 108 -16.99 -11.28 16.84
N GLY A 109 -18.27 -10.96 16.89
CA GLY A 109 -19.23 -11.43 17.85
C GLY A 109 -19.68 -12.82 17.43
N GLY A 110 -19.27 -13.81 18.21
CA GLY A 110 -20.04 -15.04 18.35
C GLY A 110 -19.23 -16.33 18.37
N SER A 111 -18.54 -16.60 19.47
CA SER A 111 -18.52 -17.96 20.01
C SER A 111 -19.66 -18.10 21.02
N ALA A 112 -20.72 -18.85 20.68
CA ALA A 112 -21.55 -19.62 21.61
C ALA A 112 -22.66 -20.33 20.82
N GLY A 113 -22.60 -21.66 20.77
CA GLY A 113 -23.58 -22.55 20.14
C GLY A 113 -22.95 -23.87 19.78
#